data_AF-A0A7W5ARA7-F1
#
_entry.id   AF-A0A7W5ARA7-F1
#
_cell.length_a   1.000
_cell.length_b   1.000
_cell.length_c   1.000
_cell.angle_alpha   90.00
_cell.angle_beta   90.00
_cell.angle_gamma   90.00
#
_symmetry.space_group_name_H-M   'P 1'
#
loop_
_entity.id
_entity.type
_entity.pdbx_description
1 polymer ?
#
loop_
_entity_poly.entity_id
_entity_poly.type
_entity_poly.pdbx_seq_one_letter_code
_entity_poly.pdbx_strand_id
1 'polypeptide(L)'
;MISRTEAEAAAAAWARAETLTRGQQWRASVEEFDQGFIVRTVADGPADPGAGVTVIDRETGRVSTWPAWPSETLKEQYEQRRPEVVGPPRTADPEVQLRREIHRRPAPSVAAHATVDGRVYIARGAKGDQKLNHHRLVLERLAEQSPRETVRGCERHAELIACSDALHDIDRRRHMAGQAPLTLDDARELLRASQFQTFQIHAPGDPLAGRPNDPCETCTYVLTQLRLMPWGKTGALHHFVAPPRPNPDPARFSDTLASEMLNHGWFPDVPNEYNTEMIETLVESDVLPVHGQQHQHEWFPAAGEAYGHTNLLVLSRRAPGLEQRSRMVHVNPVDAAHTADLLHEFGQVIGVRLFPLGRVNDESVLAIDEHGRVFDLDQAGEWFVADTYIEALETLVLGKRTYRVRDDGTWGPE
;
A
#
# COMPACT_ATOMS: atom_id res chain seq x y z
N MET A 1 -13.09 18.92 8.89
CA MET A 1 -12.37 20.21 8.82
C MET A 1 -11.07 20.07 9.58
N ILE A 2 -9.98 20.48 8.95
CA ILE A 2 -8.63 20.45 9.52
C ILE A 2 -8.42 21.63 10.47
N SER A 3 -7.98 21.33 11.69
CA SER A 3 -7.56 22.29 12.69
C SER A 3 -6.11 22.74 12.46
N ARG A 4 -5.75 23.90 13.02
CA ARG A 4 -4.37 24.38 13.02
C ARG A 4 -3.40 23.36 13.65
N THR A 5 -3.80 22.73 14.75
CA THR A 5 -2.99 21.72 15.43
C THR A 5 -2.73 20.50 14.54
N GLU A 6 -3.72 20.03 13.79
CA GLU A 6 -3.53 18.94 12.81
C GLU A 6 -2.62 19.36 11.66
N ALA A 7 -2.76 20.59 11.15
CA ALA A 7 -1.88 21.11 10.10
C ALA A 7 -0.42 21.24 10.58
N GLU A 8 -0.22 21.72 11.80
CA GLU A 8 1.10 21.79 12.45
C GLU A 8 1.71 20.41 12.69
N ALA A 9 0.91 19.44 13.10
CA ALA A 9 1.35 18.07 13.30
C ALA A 9 1.74 17.39 11.97
N ALA A 10 0.94 17.57 10.91
CA ALA A 10 1.25 17.07 9.57
C ALA A 10 2.54 17.70 9.02
N ALA A 11 2.69 19.02 9.16
CA ALA A 11 3.88 19.75 8.77
C ALA A 11 5.14 19.27 9.51
N ALA A 12 5.03 19.02 10.82
CA ALA A 12 6.11 18.46 11.63
C ALA A 12 6.48 17.03 11.21
N ALA A 13 5.49 16.20 10.87
CA ALA A 13 5.73 14.85 10.36
C ALA A 13 6.48 14.88 9.02
N TRP A 14 6.10 15.75 8.09
CA TRP A 14 6.80 15.92 6.81
C TRP A 14 8.24 16.42 6.98
N ALA A 15 8.47 17.42 7.83
CA ALA A 15 9.82 17.91 8.13
C ALA A 15 10.70 16.83 8.79
N ARG A 16 10.13 16.01 9.67
CA ARG A 16 10.82 14.86 10.26
C ARG A 16 11.21 13.85 9.17
N ALA A 17 10.28 13.52 8.27
CA ALA A 17 10.53 12.58 7.19
C ALA A 17 11.66 13.06 6.25
N GLU A 18 11.68 14.35 5.88
CA GLU A 18 12.78 14.94 5.10
C GLU A 18 14.10 14.93 5.89
N THR A 19 14.06 15.22 7.19
CA THR A 19 15.25 15.15 8.05
C THR A 19 15.89 13.77 8.04
N LEU A 20 15.07 12.74 8.24
CA LEU A 20 15.53 11.35 8.26
C LEU A 20 16.02 10.89 6.88
N THR A 21 15.40 11.37 5.80
CA THR A 21 15.74 10.96 4.43
C THR A 21 16.98 11.66 3.89
N ARG A 22 17.14 12.96 4.19
CA ARG A 22 18.22 13.80 3.65
C ARG A 22 19.45 13.85 4.57
N GLY A 23 19.34 13.42 5.82
CA GLY A 23 20.42 13.46 6.81
C GLY A 23 20.82 14.88 7.26
N GLN A 24 19.98 15.87 6.99
CA GLN A 24 20.12 17.27 7.40
C GLN A 24 18.85 17.69 8.14
N GLN A 25 18.94 18.61 9.10
CA GLN A 25 17.75 19.09 9.81
C GLN A 25 16.83 19.89 8.87
N TRP A 26 15.55 19.49 8.81
CA TRP A 26 14.48 20.24 8.16
C TRP A 26 13.48 20.74 9.20
N ARG A 27 12.90 21.92 8.94
CA ARG A 27 11.85 22.52 9.76
C ARG A 27 10.67 22.87 8.89
N ALA A 28 9.48 22.70 9.45
CA ALA A 28 8.28 23.22 8.83
C ALA A 28 7.80 24.49 9.53
N SER A 29 7.24 25.41 8.75
CA SER A 29 6.44 26.54 9.24
C SER A 29 5.05 26.45 8.65
N VAL A 30 4.05 26.84 9.44
CA VAL A 30 2.64 26.79 9.07
C VAL A 30 2.07 28.19 9.23
N GLU A 31 1.49 28.70 8.16
CA GLU A 31 0.78 29.97 8.14
C GLU A 31 -0.69 29.72 7.81
N GLU A 32 -1.56 30.15 8.72
CA GLU A 32 -3.01 29.99 8.58
C GLU A 32 -3.61 31.14 7.75
N PHE A 33 -4.59 30.81 6.90
CA PHE A 33 -5.43 31.77 6.18
C PHE A 33 -6.86 31.24 6.08
N ASP A 34 -7.77 32.04 5.51
CA ASP A 34 -9.21 31.76 5.54
C ASP A 34 -9.56 30.36 5.01
N GLN A 35 -8.97 29.96 3.88
CA GLN A 35 -9.30 28.69 3.21
C GLN A 35 -8.39 27.51 3.61
N GLY A 36 -7.35 27.72 4.42
CA GLY A 36 -6.39 26.65 4.69
C GLY A 36 -5.13 27.03 5.44
N PHE A 37 -4.10 26.21 5.22
CA PHE A 37 -2.79 26.34 5.84
C PHE A 37 -1.70 26.25 4.79
N ILE A 38 -0.80 27.23 4.77
CA ILE A 38 0.40 27.24 3.94
C ILE A 38 1.51 26.58 4.75
N VAL A 39 2.08 25.49 4.23
CA VAL A 39 3.15 24.73 4.85
C VAL A 39 4.42 24.88 4.03
N ARG A 40 5.49 25.34 4.69
CA ARG A 40 6.83 25.44 4.10
C ARG A 40 7.79 24.56 4.86
N THR A 41 8.39 23.60 4.17
CA THR A 41 9.40 22.71 4.70
C THR A 41 10.75 23.15 4.14
N VAL A 42 11.66 23.59 5.01
CA VAL A 42 12.96 24.16 4.63
C VAL A 42 14.08 23.46 5.38
N ALA A 43 15.21 23.23 4.70
CA ALA A 43 16.43 22.74 5.33
C ALA A 43 17.09 23.85 6.14
N ASP A 44 17.78 23.49 7.23
CA ASP A 44 18.68 24.41 7.94
C ASP A 44 19.93 24.65 7.06
N GLY A 45 19.91 25.68 6.20
CA GLY A 45 20.96 25.96 5.23
C GLY A 45 20.49 26.85 4.04
N PRO A 46 21.28 26.96 2.95
CA PRO A 46 20.86 27.70 1.75
C PRO A 46 19.57 27.10 1.18
N ALA A 47 18.60 27.96 0.86
CA ALA A 47 17.31 27.52 0.31
C ALA A 47 17.49 26.73 -0.99
N ASP A 48 16.85 25.57 -1.08
CA ASP A 48 16.74 24.82 -2.33
C ASP A 48 15.80 25.57 -3.29
N PRO A 49 16.28 26.08 -4.44
CA PRO A 49 15.47 26.84 -5.39
C PRO A 49 14.30 26.05 -6.01
N GLY A 50 14.19 24.74 -5.76
CA GLY A 50 13.10 23.89 -6.25
C GLY A 50 12.02 23.53 -5.22
N ALA A 51 12.14 23.94 -3.95
CA ALA A 51 11.20 23.57 -2.91
C ALA A 51 9.84 24.28 -3.11
N GLY A 52 8.85 23.55 -3.61
CA GLY A 52 7.47 24.04 -3.70
C GLY A 52 6.86 24.32 -2.32
N VAL A 53 5.80 25.12 -2.29
CA VAL A 53 5.02 25.39 -1.08
C VAL A 53 3.79 24.50 -1.07
N THR A 54 3.48 23.89 0.07
CA THR A 54 2.32 23.02 0.21
C THR A 54 1.16 23.79 0.81
N VAL A 55 -0.07 23.59 0.31
CA VAL A 55 -1.29 24.14 0.89
C VAL A 55 -2.21 23.00 1.30
N ILE A 56 -2.66 23.01 2.56
CA ILE A 56 -3.68 22.13 3.11
C ILE A 56 -5.01 22.88 3.11
N ASP A 57 -6.00 22.40 2.36
CA ASP A 57 -7.35 22.94 2.37
C ASP A 57 -8.06 22.65 3.71
N ARG A 58 -8.62 23.68 4.35
CA ARG A 58 -9.24 23.57 5.68
C ARG A 58 -10.47 22.64 5.69
N GLU A 59 -11.29 22.71 4.64
CA GLU A 59 -12.58 22.02 4.63
C GLU A 59 -12.43 20.56 4.23
N THR A 60 -11.54 20.27 3.28
CA THR A 60 -11.44 18.97 2.61
C THR A 60 -10.19 18.17 2.99
N GLY A 61 -9.22 18.78 3.68
CA GLY A 61 -7.92 18.15 3.97
C GLY A 61 -7.04 17.93 2.75
N ARG A 62 -7.41 18.44 1.56
CA ARG A 62 -6.63 18.27 0.34
C ARG A 62 -5.29 18.98 0.44
N VAL A 63 -4.26 18.26 0.02
CA VAL A 63 -2.90 18.77 -0.09
C VAL A 63 -2.62 19.13 -1.55
N SER A 64 -2.08 20.32 -1.79
CA SER A 64 -1.68 20.80 -3.13
C SER A 64 -0.31 21.46 -3.08
N THR A 65 0.48 21.28 -4.13
CA THR A 65 1.83 21.86 -4.25
C THR A 65 1.82 23.04 -5.20
N TRP A 66 2.47 24.12 -4.80
CA TRP A 66 2.52 25.41 -5.48
C TRP A 66 3.97 25.85 -5.67
N PRO A 67 4.25 26.76 -6.61
CA PRO A 67 5.55 27.42 -6.68
C PRO A 67 5.91 28.10 -5.35
N ALA A 68 7.19 28.38 -5.14
CA ALA A 68 7.72 29.05 -3.95
C ALA A 68 7.36 30.55 -3.88
N TRP A 69 6.09 30.89 -4.07
CA TRP A 69 5.59 32.25 -4.06
C TRP A 69 5.51 32.83 -2.64
N PRO A 70 5.60 34.18 -2.51
CA PRO A 70 5.26 34.88 -1.28
C PRO A 70 3.84 34.53 -0.83
N SER A 71 3.59 34.56 0.48
CA SER A 71 2.30 34.13 1.05
C SER A 71 1.10 34.89 0.50
N GLU A 72 1.22 36.21 0.27
CA GLU A 72 0.12 37.02 -0.29
C GLU A 72 -0.26 36.54 -1.70
N THR A 73 0.73 36.41 -2.60
CA THR A 73 0.52 35.88 -3.95
C THR A 73 -0.05 34.46 -3.91
N LEU A 74 0.45 33.61 -3.02
CA LEU A 74 -0.05 32.23 -2.89
C LEU A 74 -1.51 32.20 -2.44
N LYS A 75 -1.91 33.05 -1.48
CA LYS A 75 -3.32 33.15 -1.02
C LYS A 75 -4.24 33.58 -2.15
N GLU A 76 -3.88 34.64 -2.88
CA GLU A 76 -4.65 35.14 -4.03
C GLU A 76 -4.80 34.06 -5.12
N GLN A 77 -3.70 33.39 -5.46
CA GLN A 77 -3.71 32.34 -6.48
C GLN A 77 -4.47 31.10 -6.02
N TYR A 78 -4.38 30.75 -4.74
CA TYR A 78 -5.15 29.65 -4.17
C TYR A 78 -6.64 29.97 -4.19
N GLU A 79 -7.07 31.16 -3.77
CA GLU A 79 -8.48 31.57 -3.80
C GLU A 79 -9.09 31.47 -5.21
N GLN A 80 -8.36 31.93 -6.22
CA GLN A 80 -8.81 31.89 -7.61
C GLN A 80 -8.94 30.47 -8.16
N ARG A 81 -8.05 29.56 -7.73
CA ARG A 81 -7.94 28.20 -8.28
C ARG A 81 -8.43 27.11 -7.33
N ARG A 82 -8.88 27.46 -6.13
CA ARG A 82 -9.44 26.53 -5.14
C ARG A 82 -10.50 25.61 -5.76
N PRO A 83 -11.44 26.09 -6.61
CA PRO A 83 -12.39 25.21 -7.28
C PRO A 83 -11.76 24.11 -8.14
N GLU A 84 -10.56 24.31 -8.69
CA GLU A 84 -9.81 23.28 -9.40
C GLU A 84 -9.19 22.25 -8.45
N VAL A 85 -8.76 22.71 -7.26
CA VAL A 85 -8.12 21.88 -6.24
C VAL A 85 -9.15 21.01 -5.50
N VAL A 86 -10.27 21.60 -5.06
CA VAL A 86 -11.27 20.93 -4.22
C VAL A 86 -12.51 20.46 -4.97
N GLY A 87 -12.77 21.00 -6.16
CA GLY A 87 -13.99 20.72 -6.93
C GLY A 87 -14.10 19.31 -7.51
N PRO A 88 -13.04 18.70 -8.09
CA PRO A 88 -13.12 17.32 -8.57
C PRO A 88 -13.40 16.35 -7.42
N PRO A 89 -14.41 15.45 -7.47
CA PRO A 89 -14.62 14.45 -6.43
C PRO A 89 -13.37 13.58 -6.23
N ARG A 90 -13.12 13.15 -5.00
CA ARG A 90 -12.05 12.21 -4.67
C ARG A 90 -12.63 10.89 -4.21
N THR A 91 -11.95 9.82 -4.61
CA THR A 91 -12.31 8.46 -4.29
C THR A 91 -11.90 8.09 -2.86
N ALA A 92 -10.67 8.46 -2.47
CA ALA A 92 -10.19 8.36 -1.10
C ALA A 92 -10.38 9.69 -0.36
N ASP A 93 -10.66 9.63 0.94
CA ASP A 93 -10.86 10.80 1.79
C ASP A 93 -9.51 11.45 2.16
N PRO A 94 -9.22 12.67 1.67
CA PRO A 94 -7.96 13.35 1.97
C PRO A 94 -7.81 13.72 3.45
N GLU A 95 -8.90 13.95 4.18
CA GLU A 95 -8.87 14.27 5.61
C GLU A 95 -8.42 13.06 6.44
N VAL A 96 -8.94 11.87 6.14
CA VAL A 96 -8.49 10.61 6.77
C VAL A 96 -7.03 10.33 6.45
N GLN A 97 -6.63 10.49 5.18
CA GLN A 97 -5.24 10.29 4.77
C GLN A 97 -4.28 11.22 5.50
N LEU A 98 -4.59 12.53 5.53
CA LEU A 98 -3.75 13.53 6.17
C LEU A 98 -3.55 13.22 7.66
N ARG A 99 -4.63 12.90 8.38
CA ARG A 99 -4.58 12.55 9.81
C ARG A 99 -3.75 11.31 10.06
N ARG A 100 -3.89 10.29 9.22
CA ARG A 100 -3.12 9.06 9.34
C ARG A 100 -1.62 9.32 9.17
N GLU A 101 -1.26 10.17 8.22
CA GLU A 101 0.14 10.51 7.89
C GLU A 101 0.84 11.38 8.94
N ILE A 102 0.11 11.92 9.92
CA ILE A 102 0.71 12.56 11.11
C ILE A 102 1.49 11.55 11.95
N HIS A 103 0.99 10.31 12.05
CA HIS A 103 1.50 9.31 12.98
C HIS A 103 2.12 8.08 12.30
N ARG A 104 1.78 7.83 11.04
CA ARG A 104 2.19 6.61 10.33
C ARG A 104 2.70 6.96 8.94
N ARG A 105 3.80 6.34 8.54
CA ARG A 105 4.36 6.51 7.21
C ARG A 105 3.42 5.99 6.12
N PRO A 106 3.51 6.52 4.88
CA PRO A 106 2.71 6.00 3.77
C PRO A 106 3.06 4.55 3.37
N ALA A 107 4.35 4.18 3.43
CA ALA A 107 4.84 2.86 3.07
C ALA A 107 4.25 1.74 3.95
N PRO A 108 4.16 0.49 3.48
CA PRO A 108 4.30 0.09 2.09
C PRO A 108 3.07 0.58 1.31
N SER A 109 3.26 1.08 0.10
CA SER A 109 2.16 1.58 -0.73
C SER A 109 2.55 1.58 -2.20
N VAL A 110 1.63 2.00 -3.06
CA VAL A 110 1.85 2.21 -4.49
C VAL A 110 1.42 3.63 -4.82
N ALA A 111 2.17 4.32 -5.68
CA ALA A 111 1.74 5.54 -6.36
C ALA A 111 1.26 5.18 -7.78
N ALA A 112 0.02 5.52 -8.12
CA ALA A 112 -0.52 5.35 -9.46
C ALA A 112 -0.66 6.71 -10.16
N HIS A 113 -0.12 6.81 -11.37
CA HIS A 113 -0.15 7.99 -12.22
C HIS A 113 -0.96 7.66 -13.48
N ALA A 114 -2.07 8.38 -13.70
CA ALA A 114 -2.87 8.31 -14.91
C ALA A 114 -2.88 9.66 -15.63
N THR A 115 -2.44 9.69 -16.89
CA THR A 115 -2.57 10.88 -17.74
C THR A 115 -3.74 10.66 -18.69
N VAL A 116 -4.86 11.33 -18.43
CA VAL A 116 -6.13 11.19 -19.15
C VAL A 116 -6.54 12.56 -19.65
N ASP A 117 -6.77 12.70 -20.97
CA ASP A 117 -7.22 13.97 -21.57
C ASP A 117 -6.30 15.17 -21.21
N GLY A 118 -4.98 14.94 -21.26
CA GLY A 118 -3.95 15.94 -20.93
C GLY A 118 -3.84 16.31 -19.45
N ARG A 119 -4.62 15.67 -18.56
CA ARG A 119 -4.59 15.89 -17.11
C ARG A 119 -3.94 14.70 -16.40
N VAL A 120 -3.14 14.99 -15.39
CA VAL A 120 -2.46 13.97 -14.57
C VAL A 120 -3.24 13.75 -13.28
N TYR A 121 -3.55 12.50 -12.98
CA TYR A 121 -4.19 12.04 -11.76
C TYR A 121 -3.21 11.15 -11.01
N ILE A 122 -2.89 11.53 -9.78
CA ILE A 122 -1.98 10.79 -8.91
C ILE A 122 -2.77 10.33 -7.70
N ALA A 123 -2.66 9.05 -7.37
CA ALA A 123 -3.24 8.46 -6.19
C ALA A 123 -2.24 7.55 -5.46
N ARG A 124 -2.48 7.35 -4.17
CA ARG A 124 -1.84 6.34 -3.34
C ARG A 124 -2.90 5.36 -2.84
N GLY A 125 -2.47 4.19 -2.38
CA GLY A 125 -3.38 3.24 -1.75
C GLY A 125 -4.07 3.87 -0.52
N ALA A 126 -5.37 3.64 -0.38
CA ALA A 126 -6.20 4.24 0.66
C ALA A 126 -6.21 3.42 1.95
N LYS A 127 -5.40 3.86 2.91
CA LYS A 127 -5.32 3.27 4.25
C LYS A 127 -6.26 3.96 5.24
N GLY A 128 -6.48 3.29 6.36
CA GLY A 128 -7.30 3.78 7.47
C GLY A 128 -8.80 3.56 7.29
N ASP A 129 -9.53 3.89 8.35
CA ASP A 129 -10.97 3.67 8.44
C ASP A 129 -11.74 4.73 7.65
N GLN A 130 -11.83 4.50 6.34
CA GLN A 130 -12.56 5.35 5.40
C GLN A 130 -13.44 4.55 4.46
N LYS A 131 -14.53 5.19 4.03
CA LYS A 131 -15.40 4.72 2.94
C LYS A 131 -14.92 5.33 1.63
N LEU A 132 -14.69 4.49 0.63
CA LEU A 132 -14.28 4.95 -0.68
C LEU A 132 -15.47 5.32 -1.56
N ASN A 133 -15.32 6.40 -2.31
CA ASN A 133 -16.30 6.91 -3.25
C ASN A 133 -15.87 6.61 -4.69
N HIS A 134 -15.80 5.34 -5.07
CA HIS A 134 -15.42 4.96 -6.43
C HIS A 134 -16.42 5.44 -7.47
N HIS A 135 -15.89 5.70 -8.67
CA HIS A 135 -16.72 6.00 -9.82
C HIS A 135 -17.58 4.77 -10.20
N ARG A 136 -18.84 4.99 -10.59
CA ARG A 136 -19.80 3.92 -10.92
C ARG A 136 -19.24 2.89 -11.89
N LEU A 137 -18.57 3.34 -12.96
CA LEU A 137 -18.00 2.42 -13.96
C LEU A 137 -16.90 1.51 -13.37
N VAL A 138 -16.15 1.96 -12.36
CA VAL A 138 -15.17 1.11 -11.66
C VAL A 138 -15.88 0.10 -10.76
N LEU A 139 -16.89 0.53 -10.00
CA LEU A 139 -17.72 -0.36 -9.18
C LEU A 139 -18.40 -1.46 -9.99
N GLU A 140 -18.94 -1.11 -11.17
CA GLU A 140 -19.56 -2.08 -12.08
C GLU A 140 -18.56 -3.14 -12.56
N ARG A 141 -17.32 -2.76 -12.89
CA ARG A 141 -16.28 -3.74 -13.29
C ARG A 141 -15.81 -4.58 -12.12
N LEU A 142 -15.71 -4.01 -10.92
CA LEU A 142 -15.40 -4.79 -9.71
C LEU A 142 -16.48 -5.83 -9.43
N ALA A 143 -17.75 -5.48 -9.61
CA ALA A 143 -18.89 -6.38 -9.41
C ALA A 143 -18.98 -7.53 -10.43
N GLU A 144 -18.20 -7.49 -11.52
CA GLU A 144 -18.10 -8.59 -12.49
C GLU A 144 -17.22 -9.74 -11.96
N GLN A 145 -16.44 -9.53 -10.90
CA GLN A 145 -15.56 -10.54 -10.31
C GLN A 145 -16.14 -11.09 -9.00
N SER A 146 -15.98 -12.39 -8.79
CA SER A 146 -16.32 -13.01 -7.50
C SER A 146 -15.25 -12.72 -6.44
N PRO A 147 -15.58 -12.76 -5.13
CA PRO A 147 -14.61 -12.53 -4.06
C PRO A 147 -13.33 -13.38 -4.18
N ARG A 148 -13.48 -14.66 -4.53
CA ARG A 148 -12.36 -15.58 -4.76
C ARG A 148 -11.41 -15.16 -5.87
N GLU A 149 -11.85 -14.36 -6.84
CA GLU A 149 -11.03 -13.84 -7.94
C GLU A 149 -10.39 -12.51 -7.59
N THR A 150 -10.89 -11.82 -6.56
CA THR A 150 -10.41 -10.51 -6.16
C THR A 150 -9.26 -10.58 -5.18
N VAL A 151 -8.24 -9.75 -5.40
CA VAL A 151 -7.22 -9.46 -4.40
C VAL A 151 -7.89 -8.72 -3.24
N ARG A 152 -7.61 -9.12 -2.00
CA ARG A 152 -8.15 -8.47 -0.81
C ARG A 152 -7.88 -6.96 -0.84
N GLY A 153 -8.84 -6.15 -0.39
CA GLY A 153 -8.67 -4.70 -0.31
C GLY A 153 -8.44 -3.98 -1.63
N CYS A 154 -8.66 -4.63 -2.79
CA CYS A 154 -8.36 -4.07 -4.10
C CYS A 154 -9.06 -2.73 -4.39
N GLU A 155 -10.22 -2.48 -3.78
CA GLU A 155 -10.91 -1.19 -3.87
C GLU A 155 -10.02 -0.04 -3.34
N ARG A 156 -9.17 -0.31 -2.35
CA ARG A 156 -8.25 0.66 -1.78
C ARG A 156 -6.97 0.86 -2.59
N HIS A 157 -6.79 0.14 -3.68
CA HIS A 157 -5.56 0.21 -4.46
C HIS A 157 -5.46 1.52 -5.25
N ALA A 158 -4.24 2.07 -5.31
CA ALA A 158 -3.93 3.35 -5.95
C ALA A 158 -4.43 3.41 -7.40
N GLU A 159 -4.36 2.28 -8.10
CA GLU A 159 -4.74 2.13 -9.49
C GLU A 159 -6.24 2.41 -9.74
N LEU A 160 -7.10 1.83 -8.90
CA LEU A 160 -8.54 2.02 -9.00
C LEU A 160 -8.98 3.39 -8.51
N ILE A 161 -8.26 3.95 -7.52
CA ILE A 161 -8.46 5.31 -7.02
C ILE A 161 -8.10 6.33 -8.11
N ALA A 162 -6.93 6.23 -8.73
CA ALA A 162 -6.50 7.14 -9.81
C ALA A 162 -7.46 7.08 -11.01
N CYS A 163 -7.89 5.87 -11.40
CA CYS A 163 -8.88 5.70 -12.47
C CYS A 163 -10.24 6.31 -12.11
N SER A 164 -10.71 6.10 -10.87
CA SER A 164 -11.98 6.67 -10.40
C SER A 164 -11.93 8.19 -10.32
N ASP A 165 -10.84 8.77 -9.82
CA ASP A 165 -10.64 10.22 -9.75
C ASP A 165 -10.66 10.87 -11.15
N ALA A 166 -10.03 10.22 -12.14
CA ALA A 166 -10.06 10.68 -13.53
C ALA A 166 -11.49 10.67 -14.10
N LEU A 167 -12.24 9.59 -13.87
CA LEU A 167 -13.63 9.47 -14.34
C LEU A 167 -14.56 10.46 -13.65
N HIS A 168 -14.42 10.67 -12.34
CA HIS A 168 -15.17 11.68 -11.58
C HIS A 168 -14.93 13.09 -12.10
N ASP A 169 -13.68 13.47 -12.40
CA ASP A 169 -13.41 14.79 -12.97
C ASP A 169 -14.03 14.95 -14.37
N ILE A 170 -14.00 13.91 -15.19
CA ILE A 170 -14.64 13.94 -16.51
C ILE A 170 -16.15 14.11 -16.37
N ASP A 171 -16.82 13.31 -15.54
CA ASP A 171 -18.26 13.41 -15.32
C ASP A 171 -18.67 14.77 -14.76
N ARG A 172 -17.88 15.33 -13.82
CA ARG A 172 -18.07 16.68 -13.32
C ARG A 172 -17.98 17.71 -14.46
N ARG A 173 -16.97 17.62 -15.32
CA ARG A 173 -16.81 18.55 -16.47
C ARG A 173 -17.96 18.41 -17.47
N ARG A 174 -18.40 17.18 -17.77
CA ARG A 174 -19.58 16.91 -18.63
C ARG A 174 -20.84 17.51 -18.03
N HIS A 175 -21.07 17.33 -16.73
CA HIS A 175 -22.21 17.92 -16.02
C HIS A 175 -22.21 19.45 -16.12
N MET A 176 -21.06 20.11 -15.89
CA MET A 176 -20.91 21.56 -16.05
C MET A 176 -21.16 22.04 -17.50
N ALA A 177 -20.93 21.18 -18.49
CA ALA A 177 -21.22 21.44 -19.90
C ALA A 177 -22.66 21.02 -20.32
N GLY A 178 -23.51 20.59 -19.38
CA GLY A 178 -24.87 20.12 -19.68
C GLY A 178 -24.95 18.78 -20.41
N GLN A 179 -23.89 17.98 -20.37
CA GLN A 179 -23.80 16.67 -21.00
C GLN A 179 -24.18 15.55 -20.03
N ALA A 180 -24.63 14.42 -20.58
CA ALA A 180 -24.90 13.22 -19.79
C ALA A 180 -23.59 12.63 -19.21
N PRO A 181 -23.66 11.94 -18.05
CA PRO A 181 -22.55 11.17 -17.49
C PRO A 181 -21.98 10.15 -18.48
N LEU A 182 -20.73 9.74 -18.27
CA LEU A 182 -20.04 8.76 -19.09
C LEU A 182 -20.80 7.44 -19.15
N THR A 183 -21.00 6.97 -20.39
CA THR A 183 -21.27 5.55 -20.64
C THR A 183 -19.97 4.75 -20.59
N LEU A 184 -20.06 3.42 -20.57
CA LEU A 184 -18.89 2.56 -20.63
C LEU A 184 -18.10 2.75 -21.94
N ASP A 185 -18.80 2.93 -23.06
CA ASP A 185 -18.16 3.11 -24.36
C ASP A 185 -17.47 4.48 -24.47
N ASP A 186 -18.09 5.54 -23.93
CA ASP A 186 -17.43 6.86 -23.81
C ASP A 186 -16.13 6.75 -23.01
N ALA A 187 -16.17 6.07 -21.86
CA ALA A 187 -15.02 5.93 -20.99
C ALA A 187 -13.89 5.13 -21.67
N ARG A 188 -14.23 4.04 -22.38
CA ARG A 188 -13.25 3.23 -23.12
C ARG A 188 -12.57 3.99 -24.23
N GLU A 189 -13.31 4.83 -24.96
CA GLU A 189 -12.73 5.62 -26.04
C GLU A 189 -11.78 6.69 -25.49
N LEU A 190 -12.17 7.38 -24.41
CA LEU A 190 -11.33 8.38 -23.75
C LEU A 190 -10.07 7.76 -23.12
N LEU A 191 -10.22 6.64 -22.42
CA LEU A 191 -9.11 6.02 -21.68
C LEU A 191 -8.11 5.31 -22.59
N ARG A 192 -8.51 4.88 -23.80
CA ARG A 192 -7.63 4.17 -24.75
C ARG A 192 -6.35 4.94 -25.09
N ALA A 193 -6.42 6.27 -25.18
CA ALA A 193 -5.29 7.13 -25.51
C ALA A 193 -4.48 7.60 -24.28
N SER A 194 -4.86 7.13 -23.08
CA SER A 194 -4.27 7.56 -21.82
C SER A 194 -2.95 6.84 -21.54
N GLN A 195 -2.14 7.43 -20.65
CA GLN A 195 -0.95 6.80 -20.11
C GLN A 195 -1.19 6.39 -18.66
N PHE A 196 -0.69 5.23 -18.26
CA PHE A 196 -0.84 4.72 -16.90
C PHE A 196 0.45 4.07 -16.42
N GLN A 197 0.91 4.47 -15.23
CA GLN A 197 2.13 3.97 -14.60
C GLN A 197 1.95 3.87 -13.09
N THR A 198 2.65 2.92 -12.49
CA THR A 198 2.60 2.65 -11.05
C THR A 198 4.01 2.49 -10.50
N PHE A 199 4.23 2.96 -9.27
CA PHE A 199 5.54 2.95 -8.61
C PHE A 199 5.41 2.47 -7.17
N GLN A 200 6.34 1.61 -6.75
CA GLN A 200 6.44 1.09 -5.39
C GLN A 200 6.85 2.18 -4.41
N ILE A 201 6.15 2.29 -3.28
CA ILE A 201 6.51 3.14 -2.14
C ILE A 201 6.91 2.23 -0.98
N HIS A 202 8.21 2.07 -0.78
CA HIS A 202 8.78 1.21 0.25
C HIS A 202 9.51 2.01 1.32
N ALA A 203 9.96 1.31 2.36
CA ALA A 203 10.80 1.89 3.39
C ALA A 203 12.11 2.46 2.79
N PRO A 204 12.66 3.55 3.36
CA PRO A 204 13.95 4.09 2.91
C PRO A 204 15.07 3.04 2.92
N GLY A 205 15.87 3.01 1.85
CA GLY A 205 16.96 2.04 1.67
C GLY A 205 16.54 0.73 1.00
N ASP A 206 15.24 0.43 0.95
CA ASP A 206 14.72 -0.76 0.27
C ASP A 206 15.00 -0.70 -1.24
N PRO A 207 15.63 -1.73 -1.85
CA PRO A 207 15.99 -1.73 -3.27
C PRO A 207 14.79 -1.69 -4.22
N LEU A 208 13.58 -1.99 -3.74
CA LEU A 208 12.33 -1.92 -4.51
C LEU A 208 11.69 -0.51 -4.48
N ALA A 209 12.15 0.39 -3.60
CA ALA A 209 11.60 1.74 -3.50
C ALA A 209 11.71 2.50 -4.83
N GLY A 210 10.59 3.08 -5.29
CA GLY A 210 10.50 3.85 -6.53
C GLY A 210 10.54 3.02 -7.82
N ARG A 211 10.68 1.69 -7.74
CA ARG A 211 10.62 0.84 -8.93
C ARG A 211 9.22 0.82 -9.52
N PRO A 212 9.08 0.63 -10.85
CA PRO A 212 7.77 0.37 -11.45
C PRO A 212 7.10 -0.84 -10.79
N ASN A 213 5.79 -0.72 -10.55
CA ASN A 213 4.95 -1.82 -10.06
C ASN A 213 4.05 -2.34 -11.19
N ASP A 214 3.80 -3.65 -11.23
CA ASP A 214 2.73 -4.21 -12.05
C ASP A 214 1.44 -4.29 -11.20
N PRO A 215 0.31 -3.70 -11.63
CA PRO A 215 -0.92 -3.71 -10.85
C PRO A 215 -1.39 -5.11 -10.49
N CYS A 216 -1.98 -5.25 -9.30
CA CYS A 216 -2.56 -6.52 -8.87
C CYS A 216 -3.60 -7.06 -9.88
N GLU A 217 -3.94 -8.35 -9.78
CA GLU A 217 -4.78 -9.02 -10.77
C GLU A 217 -6.18 -8.40 -10.91
N THR A 218 -6.78 -7.94 -9.80
CA THR A 218 -8.07 -7.24 -9.84
C THR A 218 -7.97 -5.88 -10.52
N CYS A 219 -6.94 -5.09 -10.18
CA CYS A 219 -6.68 -3.82 -10.85
C CYS A 219 -6.44 -4.03 -12.34
N THR A 220 -5.61 -5.00 -12.71
CA THR A 220 -5.34 -5.37 -14.10
C THR A 220 -6.62 -5.73 -14.85
N TYR A 221 -7.51 -6.53 -14.26
CA TYR A 221 -8.81 -6.85 -14.86
C TYR A 221 -9.63 -5.57 -15.12
N VAL A 222 -9.90 -4.79 -14.08
CA VAL A 222 -10.74 -3.58 -14.18
C VAL A 222 -10.16 -2.58 -15.18
N LEU A 223 -8.87 -2.27 -15.08
CA LEU A 223 -8.22 -1.25 -15.93
C LEU A 223 -8.13 -1.66 -17.39
N THR A 224 -8.00 -2.96 -17.68
CA THR A 224 -8.03 -3.45 -19.08
C THR A 224 -9.45 -3.47 -19.65
N GLN A 225 -10.47 -3.74 -18.84
CA GLN A 225 -11.88 -3.61 -19.25
C GLN A 225 -12.27 -2.16 -19.57
N LEU A 226 -11.74 -1.20 -18.81
CA LEU A 226 -11.92 0.23 -19.03
C LEU A 226 -10.99 0.81 -20.11
N ARG A 227 -10.04 0.03 -20.62
CA ARG A 227 -9.02 0.44 -21.62
C ARG A 227 -8.01 1.49 -21.13
N LEU A 228 -7.89 1.72 -19.83
CA LEU A 228 -6.78 2.51 -19.27
C LEU A 228 -5.44 1.76 -19.36
N MET A 229 -5.50 0.43 -19.31
CA MET A 229 -4.35 -0.44 -19.59
C MET A 229 -4.55 -1.24 -20.88
N PRO A 230 -3.46 -1.54 -21.63
CA PRO A 230 -3.55 -2.33 -22.84
C PRO A 230 -3.94 -3.77 -22.53
N TRP A 231 -4.73 -4.39 -23.42
CA TRP A 231 -5.22 -5.77 -23.25
C TRP A 231 -4.10 -6.79 -23.02
N GLY A 232 -2.91 -6.58 -23.60
CA GLY A 232 -1.76 -7.49 -23.41
C GLY A 232 -1.32 -7.65 -21.94
N LYS A 233 -1.69 -6.71 -21.05
CA LYS A 233 -1.43 -6.83 -19.60
C LYS A 233 -2.29 -7.90 -18.91
N THR A 234 -3.34 -8.41 -19.56
CA THR A 234 -4.16 -9.52 -19.03
C THR A 234 -3.38 -10.83 -18.85
N GLY A 235 -2.15 -10.94 -19.38
CA GLY A 235 -1.26 -12.06 -19.07
C GLY A 235 -0.97 -12.22 -17.58
N ALA A 236 -1.02 -11.13 -16.79
CA ALA A 236 -0.89 -11.20 -15.33
C ALA A 236 -2.05 -11.94 -14.64
N LEU A 237 -3.17 -12.15 -15.33
CA LEU A 237 -4.34 -12.87 -14.81
C LEU A 237 -4.18 -14.40 -14.93
N HIS A 238 -3.18 -14.88 -15.66
CA HIS A 238 -2.93 -16.32 -15.80
C HIS A 238 -2.70 -16.97 -14.44
N HIS A 239 -3.31 -18.14 -14.28
CA HIS A 239 -3.17 -18.90 -13.05
C HIS A 239 -1.82 -19.59 -13.00
N PHE A 240 -1.18 -19.53 -11.84
CA PHE A 240 -0.04 -20.36 -11.50
C PHE A 240 -0.41 -21.23 -10.31
N VAL A 241 -0.29 -22.54 -10.47
CA VAL A 241 -0.55 -23.54 -9.42
C VAL A 241 0.52 -24.60 -9.52
N ALA A 242 1.14 -24.95 -8.40
CA ALA A 242 2.14 -25.99 -8.37
C ALA A 242 1.52 -27.37 -8.75
N PRO A 243 2.27 -28.24 -9.44
CA PRO A 243 1.79 -29.59 -9.70
C PRO A 243 1.60 -30.33 -8.36
N PRO A 244 0.53 -31.15 -8.20
CA PRO A 244 0.29 -31.88 -6.97
C PRO A 244 1.46 -32.79 -6.60
N ARG A 245 1.82 -32.82 -5.31
CA ARG A 245 2.81 -33.74 -4.75
C ARG A 245 2.23 -34.46 -3.52
N PRO A 246 2.65 -35.71 -3.25
CA PRO A 246 2.23 -36.41 -2.04
C PRO A 246 2.59 -35.61 -0.79
N ASN A 247 1.62 -35.39 0.08
CA ASN A 247 1.80 -34.67 1.33
C ASN A 247 2.51 -35.58 2.36
N PRO A 248 3.74 -35.24 2.79
CA PRO A 248 4.49 -36.06 3.74
C PRO A 248 3.99 -35.92 5.18
N ASP A 249 3.23 -34.86 5.49
CA ASP A 249 2.72 -34.56 6.84
C ASP A 249 1.27 -34.03 6.79
N PRO A 250 0.29 -34.92 6.47
CA PRO A 250 -1.12 -34.53 6.36
C PRO A 250 -1.77 -34.20 7.70
N ALA A 251 -1.10 -34.46 8.83
CA ALA A 251 -1.58 -34.04 10.15
C ALA A 251 -1.40 -32.53 10.37
N ARG A 252 -0.45 -31.91 9.67
CA ARG A 252 -0.07 -30.51 9.85
C ARG A 252 -0.43 -29.61 8.67
N PHE A 253 -0.41 -30.14 7.45
CA PHE A 253 -0.63 -29.36 6.23
C PHE A 253 -1.76 -29.95 5.38
N SER A 254 -2.51 -29.09 4.69
CA SER A 254 -3.36 -29.51 3.59
C SER A 254 -2.52 -29.99 2.40
N ASP A 255 -3.10 -30.83 1.55
CA ASP A 255 -2.44 -31.31 0.34
C ASP A 255 -2.05 -30.18 -0.62
N THR A 256 -2.83 -29.09 -0.62
CA THR A 256 -2.55 -27.92 -1.45
C THR A 256 -1.33 -27.18 -0.93
N LEU A 257 -1.28 -26.86 0.37
CA LEU A 257 -0.14 -26.18 0.96
C LEU A 257 1.14 -27.03 0.84
N ALA A 258 1.06 -28.32 1.17
CA ALA A 258 2.20 -29.23 1.04
C ALA A 258 2.71 -29.31 -0.40
N SER A 259 1.81 -29.37 -1.40
CA SER A 259 2.21 -29.37 -2.82
C SER A 259 2.93 -28.08 -3.22
N GLU A 260 2.40 -26.91 -2.83
CA GLU A 260 3.05 -25.63 -3.11
C GLU A 260 4.44 -25.56 -2.48
N MET A 261 4.55 -25.92 -1.19
CA MET A 261 5.80 -25.92 -0.43
C MET A 261 6.86 -26.86 -1.01
N LEU A 262 6.49 -28.11 -1.32
CA LEU A 262 7.41 -29.12 -1.85
C LEU A 262 7.97 -28.73 -3.23
N ASN A 263 7.23 -27.98 -4.03
CA ASN A 263 7.71 -27.52 -5.33
C ASN A 263 8.65 -26.31 -5.23
N HIS A 264 8.76 -25.65 -4.08
CA HIS A 264 9.36 -24.33 -3.95
C HIS A 264 10.20 -24.11 -2.68
N GLY A 265 10.99 -25.13 -2.31
CA GLY A 265 12.08 -24.96 -1.34
C GLY A 265 11.82 -25.51 0.06
N TRP A 266 10.68 -26.17 0.31
CA TRP A 266 10.49 -26.91 1.55
C TRP A 266 11.11 -28.31 1.49
N PHE A 267 11.92 -28.64 2.50
CA PHE A 267 12.57 -29.93 2.67
C PHE A 267 12.08 -30.59 3.98
N PRO A 268 11.08 -31.48 3.91
CA PRO A 268 10.41 -32.02 5.12
C PRO A 268 11.32 -32.88 6.00
N ASP A 269 12.38 -33.47 5.43
CA ASP A 269 13.33 -34.32 6.15
C ASP A 269 14.35 -33.53 6.98
N VAL A 270 14.37 -32.20 6.84
CA VAL A 270 15.28 -31.32 7.60
C VAL A 270 14.66 -31.02 8.97
N PRO A 271 15.34 -31.32 10.09
CA PRO A 271 14.82 -31.02 11.43
C PRO A 271 14.56 -29.53 11.66
N ASN A 272 13.50 -29.21 12.40
CA ASN A 272 13.13 -27.82 12.67
C ASN A 272 14.25 -27.02 13.34
N GLU A 273 14.97 -27.61 14.30
CA GLU A 273 16.08 -26.97 15.02
C GLU A 273 17.19 -26.52 14.07
N TYR A 274 17.49 -27.33 13.04
CA TYR A 274 18.48 -26.98 12.02
C TYR A 274 18.00 -25.83 11.13
N ASN A 275 16.72 -25.82 10.75
CA ASN A 275 16.14 -24.70 10.02
C ASN A 275 16.20 -23.40 10.83
N THR A 276 15.90 -23.46 12.14
CA THR A 276 15.98 -22.31 13.04
C THR A 276 17.42 -21.79 13.14
N GLU A 277 18.42 -22.66 13.39
CA GLU A 277 19.84 -22.26 13.48
C GLU A 277 20.35 -21.60 12.18
N MET A 278 19.98 -22.16 11.02
CA MET A 278 20.33 -21.58 9.72
C MET A 278 19.74 -20.18 9.53
N ILE A 279 18.47 -19.99 9.87
CA ILE A 279 17.82 -18.69 9.72
C ILE A 279 18.31 -17.69 10.76
N GLU A 280 18.58 -18.10 12.00
CA GLU A 280 19.18 -17.23 13.00
C GLU A 280 20.51 -16.65 12.50
N THR A 281 21.35 -17.51 11.90
CA THR A 281 22.61 -17.05 11.28
C THR A 281 22.36 -16.02 10.17
N LEU A 282 21.40 -16.28 9.26
CA LEU A 282 21.02 -15.35 8.19
C LEU A 282 20.47 -14.02 8.75
N VAL A 283 19.65 -14.08 9.79
CA VAL A 283 19.04 -12.91 10.42
C VAL A 283 20.12 -12.05 11.07
N GLU A 284 21.07 -12.67 11.78
CA GLU A 284 22.20 -11.98 12.40
C GLU A 284 23.12 -11.31 11.36
N SER A 285 23.33 -11.92 10.19
CA SER A 285 24.21 -11.37 9.16
C SER A 285 23.54 -10.33 8.25
N ASP A 286 22.27 -10.52 7.90
CA ASP A 286 21.66 -9.81 6.77
C ASP A 286 20.38 -9.03 7.12
N VAL A 287 19.80 -9.24 8.32
CA VAL A 287 18.55 -8.57 8.72
C VAL A 287 18.79 -7.60 9.88
N LEU A 288 19.34 -8.07 11.00
CA LEU A 288 19.58 -7.22 12.18
C LEU A 288 20.56 -6.07 11.93
N PRO A 289 21.59 -6.20 11.07
CA PRO A 289 22.47 -5.07 10.73
C PRO A 289 21.80 -4.00 9.85
N VAL A 290 20.64 -4.28 9.27
CA VAL A 290 19.89 -3.32 8.46
C VAL A 290 19.03 -2.44 9.36
N HIS A 291 19.54 -1.26 9.67
CA HIS A 291 18.83 -0.27 10.47
C HIS A 291 17.79 0.48 9.63
N GLY A 292 16.60 0.70 10.22
CA GLY A 292 15.72 1.77 9.80
C GLY A 292 16.31 3.14 10.13
N GLN A 293 15.57 4.20 9.80
CA GLN A 293 15.97 5.55 10.12
C GLN A 293 15.92 5.84 11.62
N GLN A 294 15.07 5.13 12.39
CA GLN A 294 14.89 5.35 13.82
C GLN A 294 14.87 4.05 14.63
N HIS A 295 14.48 2.93 14.01
CA HIS A 295 14.30 1.65 14.66
C HIS A 295 15.13 0.56 13.97
N GLN A 296 15.30 -0.56 14.68
CA GLN A 296 15.94 -1.76 14.17
C GLN A 296 15.06 -2.97 14.50
N HIS A 297 15.20 -4.03 13.73
CA HIS A 297 14.50 -5.28 14.01
C HIS A 297 15.03 -5.92 15.30
N GLU A 298 14.16 -6.60 16.03
CA GLU A 298 14.50 -7.40 17.20
C GLU A 298 14.03 -8.85 16.98
N TRP A 299 14.95 -9.80 17.08
CA TRP A 299 14.63 -11.23 17.00
C TRP A 299 13.91 -11.70 18.28
N PHE A 300 12.94 -12.61 18.13
CA PHE A 300 12.23 -13.23 19.25
C PHE A 300 11.78 -14.67 18.93
N PRO A 301 11.50 -15.51 19.95
CA PRO A 301 11.28 -16.96 19.76
C PRO A 301 10.19 -17.34 18.76
N ALA A 302 9.08 -16.60 18.69
CA ALA A 302 8.00 -16.89 17.76
C ALA A 302 8.43 -16.83 16.29
N ALA A 303 9.36 -15.92 15.93
CA ALA A 303 9.94 -15.88 14.60
C ALA A 303 10.82 -17.11 14.32
N GLY A 304 11.64 -17.51 15.30
CA GLY A 304 12.48 -18.72 15.20
C GLY A 304 11.67 -20.01 15.04
N GLU A 305 10.54 -20.13 15.73
CA GLU A 305 9.60 -21.26 15.58
C GLU A 305 8.97 -21.29 14.18
N ALA A 306 8.52 -20.13 13.68
CA ALA A 306 7.95 -20.01 12.33
C ALA A 306 8.96 -20.43 11.25
N TYR A 307 10.21 -19.99 11.35
CA TYR A 307 11.24 -20.41 10.40
C TYR A 307 11.70 -21.85 10.59
N GLY A 308 11.68 -22.38 11.81
CA GLY A 308 11.97 -23.80 12.06
C GLY A 308 11.05 -24.72 11.25
N HIS A 309 9.80 -24.30 11.06
CA HIS A 309 8.79 -25.04 10.33
C HIS A 309 9.03 -25.20 8.82
N THR A 310 9.64 -24.23 8.16
CA THR A 310 9.73 -24.21 6.68
C THR A 310 11.08 -23.77 6.12
N ASN A 311 11.96 -23.18 6.92
CA ASN A 311 13.09 -22.37 6.46
C ASN A 311 12.61 -21.24 5.51
N LEU A 312 13.48 -20.74 4.65
CA LEU A 312 13.11 -19.92 3.49
C LEU A 312 12.14 -20.70 2.59
N LEU A 313 11.08 -20.02 2.14
CA LEU A 313 10.02 -20.66 1.37
C LEU A 313 9.48 -19.70 0.31
N VAL A 314 9.20 -20.21 -0.89
CA VAL A 314 8.40 -19.52 -1.89
C VAL A 314 7.07 -20.25 -2.06
N LEU A 315 5.96 -19.53 -2.12
CA LEU A 315 4.67 -20.05 -2.52
C LEU A 315 4.26 -19.29 -3.77
N SER A 316 4.37 -19.92 -4.93
CA SER A 316 4.21 -19.25 -6.24
C SER A 316 2.76 -19.23 -6.74
N ARG A 317 1.83 -19.82 -5.98
CA ARG A 317 0.41 -19.88 -6.29
C ARG A 317 -0.18 -18.49 -6.57
N ARG A 318 -0.73 -18.33 -7.77
CA ARG A 318 -1.51 -17.16 -8.20
C ARG A 318 -2.77 -17.68 -8.85
N ALA A 319 -3.85 -17.74 -8.10
CA ALA A 319 -5.10 -18.34 -8.56
C ALA A 319 -6.28 -17.86 -7.72
N PRO A 320 -7.52 -18.03 -8.21
CA PRO A 320 -8.68 -17.86 -7.36
C PRO A 320 -8.58 -18.75 -6.10
N GLY A 321 -8.93 -18.19 -4.95
CA GLY A 321 -8.92 -18.90 -3.68
C GLY A 321 -10.33 -19.32 -3.23
N LEU A 322 -10.51 -19.45 -1.92
CA LEU A 322 -11.80 -19.77 -1.30
C LEU A 322 -12.67 -18.52 -1.12
N GLU A 323 -12.08 -17.44 -0.59
CA GLU A 323 -12.77 -16.19 -0.27
C GLU A 323 -12.08 -14.96 -0.87
N GLN A 324 -10.79 -15.08 -1.20
CA GLN A 324 -9.98 -14.08 -1.88
C GLN A 324 -8.96 -14.73 -2.79
N ARG A 325 -8.37 -13.98 -3.71
CA ARG A 325 -7.34 -14.50 -4.62
C ARG A 325 -6.06 -14.85 -3.84
N SER A 326 -5.51 -16.03 -4.09
CA SER A 326 -4.15 -16.40 -3.63
C SER A 326 -3.12 -15.65 -4.44
N ARG A 327 -2.13 -15.09 -3.75
CA ARG A 327 -1.00 -14.36 -4.35
C ARG A 327 0.32 -15.03 -3.98
N MET A 328 1.38 -14.71 -4.73
CA MET A 328 2.70 -15.24 -4.48
C MET A 328 3.24 -14.73 -3.13
N VAL A 329 3.81 -15.62 -2.32
CA VAL A 329 4.39 -15.31 -1.00
C VAL A 329 5.85 -15.73 -0.99
N HIS A 330 6.72 -14.84 -0.54
CA HIS A 330 8.13 -15.09 -0.32
C HIS A 330 8.40 -14.98 1.17
N VAL A 331 8.65 -16.11 1.83
CA VAL A 331 9.10 -16.18 3.21
C VAL A 331 10.61 -16.10 3.20
N ASN A 332 11.11 -14.88 3.29
CA ASN A 332 12.52 -14.55 3.36
C ASN A 332 12.65 -13.19 4.09
N PRO A 333 13.21 -13.14 5.31
CA PRO A 333 13.23 -11.91 6.09
C PRO A 333 14.14 -10.85 5.45
N VAL A 334 15.13 -11.26 4.65
CA VAL A 334 16.06 -10.35 3.96
C VAL A 334 15.31 -9.44 2.98
N ASP A 335 14.27 -9.95 2.32
CA ASP A 335 13.45 -9.18 1.38
C ASP A 335 12.75 -7.99 2.05
N ALA A 336 12.57 -8.04 3.38
CA ALA A 336 11.90 -7.04 4.19
C ALA A 336 12.81 -6.44 5.30
N ALA A 337 14.14 -6.57 5.19
CA ALA A 337 15.07 -6.10 6.23
C ALA A 337 15.05 -4.58 6.47
N HIS A 338 14.60 -3.78 5.49
CA HIS A 338 14.48 -2.32 5.62
C HIS A 338 13.20 -1.86 6.34
N THR A 339 12.38 -2.78 6.87
CA THR A 339 11.03 -2.46 7.35
C THR A 339 10.93 -2.12 8.84
N ALA A 340 12.06 -1.95 9.53
CA ALA A 340 12.08 -1.75 10.98
C ALA A 340 11.21 -0.59 11.48
N ASP A 341 11.30 0.59 10.85
CA ASP A 341 10.46 1.74 11.24
C ASP A 341 8.97 1.47 11.00
N LEU A 342 8.63 0.87 9.86
CA LEU A 342 7.27 0.51 9.49
C LEU A 342 6.65 -0.46 10.49
N LEU A 343 7.36 -1.54 10.80
CA LEU A 343 6.89 -2.57 11.72
C LEU A 343 6.84 -2.05 13.15
N HIS A 344 7.73 -1.14 13.54
CA HIS A 344 7.62 -0.45 14.83
C HIS A 344 6.36 0.41 14.92
N GLU A 345 6.09 1.24 13.90
CA GLU A 345 4.89 2.10 13.85
C GLU A 345 3.60 1.27 13.91
N PHE A 346 3.52 0.17 13.16
CA PHE A 346 2.37 -0.72 13.23
C PHE A 346 2.29 -1.45 14.58
N GLY A 347 3.42 -1.90 15.13
CA GLY A 347 3.49 -2.53 16.45
C GLY A 347 2.96 -1.64 17.57
N GLN A 348 3.16 -0.31 17.50
CA GLN A 348 2.55 0.63 18.44
C GLN A 348 1.02 0.65 18.38
N VAL A 349 0.44 0.42 17.21
CA VAL A 349 -1.03 0.38 17.03
C VAL A 349 -1.64 -0.86 17.67
N ILE A 350 -0.99 -2.02 17.50
CA ILE A 350 -1.51 -3.31 18.01
C ILE A 350 -0.89 -3.74 19.35
N GLY A 351 0.00 -2.92 19.92
CA GLY A 351 0.59 -3.13 21.24
C GLY A 351 1.57 -4.30 21.35
N VAL A 352 2.22 -4.69 20.26
CA VAL A 352 3.16 -5.84 20.21
C VAL A 352 4.37 -5.52 19.35
N ARG A 353 5.46 -6.27 19.55
CA ARG A 353 6.63 -6.23 18.65
C ARG A 353 6.39 -7.09 17.41
N LEU A 354 6.96 -6.67 16.28
CA LEU A 354 6.85 -7.33 14.98
C LEU A 354 8.23 -7.60 14.37
N PHE A 355 8.33 -8.73 13.66
CA PHE A 355 9.51 -9.14 12.91
C PHE A 355 9.11 -9.50 11.46
N PRO A 356 9.91 -9.13 10.44
CA PRO A 356 9.58 -9.43 9.05
C PRO A 356 9.69 -10.93 8.78
N LEU A 357 8.65 -11.51 8.17
CA LEU A 357 8.69 -12.86 7.60
C LEU A 357 9.17 -12.84 6.15
N GLY A 358 8.84 -11.77 5.42
CA GLY A 358 9.13 -11.60 4.00
C GLY A 358 8.07 -10.76 3.31
N ARG A 359 7.55 -11.21 2.16
CA ARG A 359 6.63 -10.42 1.33
C ARG A 359 5.52 -11.22 0.67
N VAL A 360 4.45 -10.51 0.31
CA VAL A 360 3.42 -11.01 -0.62
C VAL A 360 3.51 -10.19 -1.91
N ASN A 361 3.97 -10.83 -2.99
CA ASN A 361 4.62 -10.18 -4.14
C ASN A 361 5.66 -9.15 -3.70
N ASP A 362 5.92 -8.15 -4.53
CA ASP A 362 6.87 -7.08 -4.19
C ASP A 362 6.22 -5.98 -3.33
N GLU A 363 4.89 -5.83 -3.38
CA GLU A 363 4.13 -4.69 -2.84
C GLU A 363 3.90 -4.73 -1.32
N SER A 364 3.93 -5.92 -0.71
CA SER A 364 3.46 -6.15 0.66
C SER A 364 4.55 -6.65 1.59
N VAL A 365 4.44 -6.36 2.88
CA VAL A 365 5.33 -6.87 3.92
C VAL A 365 4.57 -7.88 4.78
N LEU A 366 5.05 -9.11 4.80
CA LEU A 366 4.57 -10.16 5.70
C LEU A 366 5.36 -10.10 7.00
N ALA A 367 4.68 -10.06 8.14
CA ALA A 367 5.29 -9.94 9.45
C ALA A 367 4.65 -10.89 10.46
N ILE A 368 5.41 -11.26 11.49
CA ILE A 368 4.96 -12.04 12.63
C ILE A 368 5.16 -11.22 13.89
N ASP A 369 4.25 -11.33 14.86
CA ASP A 369 4.42 -10.72 16.17
C ASP A 369 5.06 -11.65 17.20
N GLU A 370 5.39 -11.10 18.37
CA GLU A 370 6.02 -11.87 19.46
C GLU A 370 5.12 -12.96 20.08
N HIS A 371 3.85 -13.04 19.67
CA HIS A 371 2.91 -14.09 20.05
C HIS A 371 2.68 -15.14 18.94
N GLY A 372 3.32 -14.98 17.77
CA GLY A 372 3.21 -15.90 16.65
C GLY A 372 2.09 -15.56 15.65
N ARG A 373 1.36 -14.46 15.85
CA ARG A 373 0.29 -14.01 14.95
C ARG A 373 0.90 -13.37 13.71
N VAL A 374 0.31 -13.63 12.55
CA VAL A 374 0.84 -13.16 11.27
C VAL A 374 -0.01 -12.04 10.70
N PHE A 375 0.68 -11.01 10.19
CA PHE A 375 0.09 -9.85 9.56
C PHE A 375 0.68 -9.63 8.17
N ASP A 376 -0.11 -9.04 7.28
CA ASP A 376 0.32 -8.64 5.93
C ASP A 376 0.00 -7.15 5.75
N LEU A 377 0.99 -6.35 5.37
CA LEU A 377 0.89 -4.89 5.27
C LEU A 377 1.10 -4.48 3.82
N ASP A 378 0.07 -3.95 3.18
CA ASP A 378 0.09 -3.54 1.77
C ASP A 378 -0.41 -2.09 1.58
N GLN A 379 -0.62 -1.70 0.32
CA GLN A 379 -1.14 -0.40 -0.05
C GLN A 379 -2.60 -0.14 0.43
N ALA A 380 -3.38 -1.18 0.71
CA ALA A 380 -4.75 -1.09 1.20
C ALA A 380 -4.84 -0.99 2.73
N GLY A 381 -3.77 -1.37 3.44
CA GLY A 381 -3.66 -1.25 4.89
C GLY A 381 -2.97 -2.43 5.52
N GLU A 382 -3.26 -2.65 6.80
CA GLU A 382 -2.73 -3.74 7.59
C GLU A 382 -3.79 -4.83 7.77
N TRP A 383 -3.40 -6.10 7.66
CA TRP A 383 -4.30 -7.24 7.66
C TRP A 383 -3.83 -8.29 8.65
N PHE A 384 -4.69 -8.71 9.56
CA PHE A 384 -4.51 -9.94 10.34
C PHE A 384 -4.76 -11.14 9.43
N VAL A 385 -3.76 -12.01 9.33
CA VAL A 385 -3.81 -13.22 8.49
C VAL A 385 -4.28 -14.41 9.28
N ALA A 386 -3.60 -14.74 10.39
CA ALA A 386 -3.93 -15.89 11.24
C ALA A 386 -3.21 -15.81 12.59
N ASP A 387 -3.65 -16.64 13.54
CA ASP A 387 -3.08 -16.69 14.89
C ASP A 387 -1.73 -17.42 14.96
N THR A 388 -1.44 -18.24 13.95
CA THR A 388 -0.18 -19.01 13.87
C THR A 388 0.42 -18.97 12.48
N TYR A 389 1.73 -19.17 12.38
CA TYR A 389 2.46 -19.18 11.11
C TYR A 389 1.91 -20.23 10.11
N ILE A 390 1.65 -21.46 10.55
CA ILE A 390 1.14 -22.51 9.65
C ILE A 390 -0.27 -22.19 9.15
N GLU A 391 -1.13 -21.70 10.02
CA GLU A 391 -2.46 -21.25 9.62
C GLU A 391 -2.39 -20.06 8.66
N ALA A 392 -1.38 -19.18 8.81
CA ALA A 392 -1.16 -18.07 7.90
C ALA A 392 -0.78 -18.57 6.50
N LEU A 393 0.14 -19.55 6.39
CA LEU A 393 0.48 -20.15 5.10
C LEU A 393 -0.74 -20.81 4.44
N GLU A 394 -1.54 -21.57 5.20
CA GLU A 394 -2.80 -22.13 4.73
C GLU A 394 -3.77 -21.06 4.24
N THR A 395 -3.91 -19.97 5.00
CA THR A 395 -4.81 -18.85 4.69
C THR A 395 -4.41 -18.16 3.40
N LEU A 396 -3.12 -17.90 3.21
CA LEU A 396 -2.60 -17.23 2.02
C LEU A 396 -2.69 -18.12 0.76
N VAL A 397 -2.31 -19.40 0.86
CA VAL A 397 -2.31 -20.35 -0.26
C VAL A 397 -3.73 -20.73 -0.69
N LEU A 398 -4.61 -21.02 0.26
CA LEU A 398 -6.00 -21.33 -0.06
C LEU A 398 -6.81 -20.08 -0.42
N GLY A 399 -6.29 -18.89 -0.14
CA GLY A 399 -7.00 -17.62 -0.29
C GLY A 399 -8.24 -17.57 0.60
N LYS A 400 -8.09 -17.92 1.88
CA LYS A 400 -9.11 -17.69 2.91
C LYS A 400 -9.16 -16.22 3.28
N ARG A 401 -10.26 -15.80 3.91
CA ARG A 401 -10.45 -14.41 4.32
C ARG A 401 -9.43 -13.96 5.37
N THR A 402 -8.90 -12.75 5.17
CA THR A 402 -8.09 -12.02 6.14
C THR A 402 -8.85 -10.80 6.67
N TYR A 403 -8.54 -10.34 7.87
CA TYR A 403 -9.27 -9.25 8.51
C TYR A 403 -8.45 -7.98 8.55
N ARG A 404 -9.01 -6.87 8.07
CA ARG A 404 -8.33 -5.57 8.12
C ARG A 404 -8.19 -5.13 9.57
N VAL A 405 -7.01 -4.60 9.90
CA VAL A 405 -6.77 -3.94 11.17
C VAL A 405 -7.30 -2.50 11.06
N ARG A 406 -8.14 -2.14 12.03
CA ARG A 406 -8.73 -0.81 12.18
C ARG A 406 -7.70 0.16 12.75
N ASP A 407 -7.99 1.46 12.68
CA ASP A 407 -7.05 2.49 13.16
C ASP A 407 -6.87 2.47 14.69
N ASP A 408 -7.79 1.84 15.42
CA ASP A 408 -7.71 1.58 16.85
C ASP A 408 -6.95 0.29 17.22
N GLY A 409 -6.38 -0.41 16.22
CA GLY A 409 -5.62 -1.64 16.41
C GLY A 409 -6.47 -2.89 16.59
N THR A 410 -7.79 -2.81 16.48
CA THR A 410 -8.66 -4.00 16.51
C THR A 410 -8.82 -4.63 15.12
N TRP A 411 -9.12 -5.93 15.05
CA TRP A 411 -9.46 -6.64 13.82
C TRP A 411 -10.52 -7.69 14.08
N GLY A 412 -11.08 -8.26 13.01
CA GLY A 412 -12.12 -9.26 13.05
C GLY A 412 -13.21 -9.00 12.01
N PRO A 413 -14.25 -9.83 11.95
CA PRO A 413 -15.42 -9.54 11.13
C PRO A 413 -15.99 -8.16 11.50
N GLU A 414 -16.52 -7.46 10.49
CA GLU A 414 -17.23 -6.18 10.67
C GLU A 414 -18.51 -6.34 11.49
#